data_AF-A0AA42MBU5-F1
#
_entry.id   AF-A0AA42MBU5-F1
#
_cell.length_a   1.000
_cell.length_b   1.000
_cell.length_c   1.000
_cell.angle_alpha   90.00
_cell.angle_beta   90.00
_cell.angle_gamma   90.00
#
_symmetry.space_group_name_H-M   'P 1'
#
loop_
_entity.id
_entity.type
_entity.pdbx_description
1 polymer ?
#
loop_
_entity_poly.entity_id
_entity_poly.type
_entity_poly.pdbx_seq_one_letter_code
_entity_poly.pdbx_strand_id
1 'polypeptide(L)'
;KASLMYSWSKWGNKKDVQDWLNSMTTDITAMINVLSKFIQTSHVYTSGDYTSSQHSSIKIDTVEEFFEISKIQELIKSADLSLLSDNEREIITMFNKGIENRVNGIDDDF
;
A
#
# COMPACT_ATOMS: atom_id res chain seq x y z
N LYS A 1 5.65 -6.36 -9.29
CA LYS A 1 6.81 -6.15 -8.39
C LYS A 1 6.56 -6.64 -6.95
N ALA A 2 5.32 -6.83 -6.50
CA ALA A 2 5.00 -7.47 -5.21
C ALA A 2 5.43 -8.96 -5.09
N SER A 3 5.59 -9.68 -6.21
CA SER A 3 5.91 -11.12 -6.17
C SER A 3 7.29 -11.46 -5.60
N LEU A 4 8.26 -10.54 -5.66
CA LEU A 4 9.60 -10.77 -5.12
C LEU A 4 9.60 -10.73 -3.59
N MET A 5 8.90 -9.76 -2.99
CA MET A 5 8.75 -9.63 -1.52
C MET A 5 7.95 -10.81 -0.95
N TYR A 6 6.89 -11.23 -1.64
CA TYR A 6 6.12 -12.41 -1.25
C TYR A 6 6.93 -13.70 -1.34
N SER A 7 7.81 -13.84 -2.35
CA SER A 7 8.69 -15.01 -2.46
C SER A 7 9.78 -15.01 -1.38
N TRP A 8 10.32 -13.83 -1.04
CA TRP A 8 11.30 -13.67 0.04
C TRP A 8 10.72 -13.94 1.43
N SER A 9 9.46 -13.58 1.70
CA SER A 9 8.83 -13.94 2.98
C SER A 9 8.58 -15.44 3.13
N LYS A 10 8.48 -16.18 2.02
CA LYS A 10 8.34 -17.65 2.01
C LYS A 10 9.68 -18.40 2.07
N TRP A 11 10.79 -17.78 1.66
CA TRP A 11 12.11 -18.42 1.60
C TRP A 11 13.06 -17.99 2.73
N GLY A 12 12.78 -16.88 3.42
CA GLY A 12 13.54 -16.38 4.57
C GLY A 12 12.71 -16.28 5.85
N ASN A 13 13.36 -15.88 6.96
CA ASN A 13 12.67 -15.56 8.20
C ASN A 13 11.87 -14.27 8.00
N LYS A 14 10.54 -14.35 8.05
CA LYS A 14 9.62 -13.20 7.92
C LYS A 14 10.03 -12.02 8.82
N LYS A 15 10.57 -12.31 10.01
CA LYS A 15 11.06 -11.30 10.96
C LYS A 15 12.19 -10.45 10.37
N ASP A 16 13.12 -11.05 9.63
CA ASP A 16 14.28 -10.36 9.05
C ASP A 16 13.84 -9.41 7.93
N VAL A 17 12.85 -9.81 7.13
CA VAL A 17 12.26 -8.97 6.09
C VAL A 17 11.53 -7.77 6.71
N GLN A 18 10.79 -7.99 7.79
CA GLN A 18 10.12 -6.93 8.53
C GLN A 18 11.12 -5.96 9.18
N ASP A 19 12.17 -6.48 9.82
CA ASP A 19 13.19 -5.66 10.47
C ASP A 19 13.98 -4.81 9.44
N TRP A 20 14.30 -5.41 8.28
CA TRP A 20 14.92 -4.68 7.17
C TRP A 20 14.00 -3.59 6.60
N LEU A 21 12.72 -3.87 6.37
CA LEU A 21 11.75 -2.88 5.89
C LEU A 21 11.53 -1.74 6.89
N ASN A 22 11.46 -2.05 8.19
CA ASN A 22 11.37 -1.05 9.25
C ASN A 22 12.64 -0.17 9.29
N SER A 23 13.83 -0.73 9.03
CA SER A 23 15.07 0.05 8.96
C SER A 23 15.14 1.01 7.77
N MET A 24 14.35 0.77 6.72
CA MET A 24 14.28 1.62 5.53
C MET A 24 13.19 2.68 5.59
N THR A 25 12.22 2.53 6.49
CA THR A 25 11.02 3.39 6.57
C THR A 25 11.13 4.36 7.74
N THR A 26 12.28 5.04 7.83
CA THR A 26 12.61 5.96 8.93
C THR A 26 11.88 7.30 8.86
N ASP A 27 11.37 7.66 7.69
CA ASP A 27 10.64 8.90 7.44
C ASP A 27 9.46 8.68 6.49
N ILE A 28 8.60 9.69 6.41
CA ILE A 28 7.36 9.63 5.63
C ILE A 28 7.60 9.44 4.13
N THR A 29 8.64 10.06 3.56
CA THR A 29 8.95 9.93 2.13
C THR A 29 9.40 8.52 1.81
N ALA A 30 10.23 7.92 2.67
CA ALA A 30 10.64 6.53 2.55
C ALA A 30 9.45 5.57 2.68
N MET A 31 8.54 5.83 3.63
CA MET A 31 7.30 5.06 3.77
C MET A 31 6.39 5.16 2.55
N ILE A 32 6.17 6.36 2.00
CA ILE A 32 5.37 6.56 0.80
C ILE A 32 5.98 5.83 -0.40
N ASN A 33 7.32 5.86 -0.53
CA ASN A 33 8.02 5.11 -1.56
C ASN A 33 7.79 3.61 -1.45
N VAL A 34 7.73 3.06 -0.24
CA VAL A 34 7.39 1.66 -0.01
C VAL A 34 5.92 1.38 -0.33
N LEU A 35 4.99 2.20 0.19
CA LEU A 35 3.55 2.08 -0.09
C LEU A 35 3.25 2.12 -1.59
N SER A 36 3.99 2.92 -2.37
CA SER A 36 3.87 2.96 -3.84
C SER A 36 4.07 1.59 -4.50
N LYS A 37 4.82 0.68 -3.87
CA LYS A 37 5.08 -0.67 -4.38
C LYS A 37 3.95 -1.65 -4.09
N PHE A 38 3.05 -1.28 -3.18
CA PHE A 38 1.83 -2.01 -2.86
C PHE A 38 0.61 -1.57 -3.68
N ILE A 39 0.75 -0.53 -4.51
CA ILE A 39 -0.31 -0.13 -5.44
C ILE A 39 -0.56 -1.27 -6.43
N GLN A 40 -1.79 -1.72 -6.45
CA GLN A 40 -2.33 -2.67 -7.40
C GLN A 40 -3.19 -1.90 -8.40
N THR A 41 -3.13 -2.32 -9.65
CA THR A 41 -3.89 -1.70 -10.72
C THR A 41 -4.77 -2.76 -11.35
N SER A 42 -6.08 -2.58 -11.25
CA SER A 42 -7.09 -3.43 -11.86
C SER A 42 -7.62 -2.78 -13.14
N HIS A 43 -7.93 -3.64 -14.12
CA HIS A 43 -8.56 -3.25 -15.38
C HIS A 43 -9.94 -3.89 -15.44
N VAL A 44 -10.99 -3.08 -15.49
CA VAL A 44 -12.35 -3.58 -15.69
C VAL A 44 -12.66 -3.54 -17.18
N TYR A 45 -12.98 -4.69 -17.75
CA TYR A 45 -13.40 -4.84 -19.14
C TYR A 45 -14.90 -5.10 -19.19
N THR A 46 -15.67 -4.13 -19.67
CA THR A 46 -17.12 -4.31 -19.85
C THR A 46 -17.38 -4.77 -21.28
N SER A 47 -17.96 -5.96 -21.47
CA SER A 47 -18.30 -6.48 -22.80
C SER A 47 -19.53 -5.76 -23.34
N GLY A 48 -19.33 -4.78 -24.22
CA GLY A 48 -20.39 -4.08 -24.94
C GLY A 48 -19.95 -2.74 -25.50
N ASP A 49 -19.14 -2.00 -24.73
CA ASP A 49 -18.50 -0.77 -25.15
C ASP A 49 -17.01 -0.85 -24.80
N TYR A 50 -16.15 -0.56 -25.77
CA TYR A 50 -14.69 -0.54 -25.65
C TYR A 50 -14.22 0.58 -24.70
N THR A 51 -14.59 0.49 -23.42
CA THR A 51 -14.12 1.37 -22.35
C THR A 51 -13.45 0.50 -21.30
N SER A 52 -12.13 0.63 -21.20
CA SER A 52 -11.36 0.06 -20.10
C SER A 52 -11.22 1.13 -19.03
N SER A 53 -11.75 0.91 -17.83
CA SER A 53 -11.44 1.73 -16.67
C SER A 53 -10.25 1.12 -15.91
N GLN A 54 -9.33 1.99 -15.49
CA GLN A 54 -8.18 1.63 -14.68
C GLN A 54 -8.47 2.06 -13.24
N HIS A 55 -8.40 1.14 -12.29
CA HIS A 55 -8.53 1.43 -10.88
C HIS A 55 -7.23 1.11 -10.15
N SER A 56 -6.74 2.04 -9.34
CA SER A 56 -5.54 1.85 -8.52
C SER A 56 -5.92 1.85 -7.04
N SER A 57 -5.46 0.85 -6.30
CA SER A 57 -5.76 0.67 -4.88
C SER A 57 -4.60 0.05 -4.11
N ILE A 58 -4.65 0.13 -2.78
CA ILE A 58 -3.73 -0.57 -1.88
C ILE A 58 -4.56 -1.51 -1.00
N LYS A 59 -4.40 -2.82 -1.20
CA LYS A 59 -5.02 -3.84 -0.33
C LYS A 59 -4.26 -3.92 1.00
N ILE A 60 -4.91 -3.55 2.10
CA ILE A 60 -4.26 -3.46 3.42
C ILE A 60 -3.80 -4.80 3.94
N ASP A 61 -4.50 -5.90 3.63
CA ASP A 61 -4.04 -7.24 3.99
C ASP A 61 -2.64 -7.54 3.48
N THR A 62 -2.30 -7.08 2.27
CA THR A 62 -0.96 -7.26 1.71
C THR A 62 0.08 -6.41 2.44
N VAL A 63 -0.29 -5.21 2.90
CA VAL A 63 0.61 -4.33 3.66
C VAL A 63 0.87 -4.90 5.06
N GLU A 64 -0.17 -5.44 5.71
CA GLU A 64 -0.11 -6.05 7.03
C GLU A 64 0.80 -7.28 7.12
N GLU A 65 1.06 -7.96 6.00
CA GLU A 65 2.05 -9.04 5.98
C GLU A 65 3.45 -8.55 6.34
N PHE A 66 3.76 -7.27 6.07
CA PHE A 66 5.09 -6.69 6.18
C PHE A 66 5.20 -5.58 7.23
N PHE A 67 4.11 -4.88 7.54
CA PHE A 67 4.13 -3.72 8.42
C PHE A 67 3.00 -3.74 9.45
N GLU A 68 3.26 -3.13 10.60
CA GLU A 68 2.24 -2.81 11.58
C GLU A 68 1.50 -1.53 11.11
N ILE A 69 0.20 -1.64 10.80
CA ILE A 69 -0.58 -0.53 10.24
C ILE A 69 -0.62 0.69 11.17
N SER A 70 -0.71 0.45 12.47
CA SER A 70 -0.64 1.50 13.52
C SER A 70 0.59 2.38 13.36
N LYS A 71 1.77 1.79 13.14
CA LYS A 71 3.03 2.53 12.94
C LYS A 71 3.02 3.38 11.69
N ILE A 72 2.46 2.87 10.59
CA ILE A 72 2.32 3.65 9.35
C ILE A 72 1.39 4.85 9.60
N GLN A 73 0.27 4.64 10.29
CA GLN A 73 -0.68 5.71 10.61
C GLN A 73 -0.07 6.76 11.55
N GLU A 74 0.70 6.34 12.56
CA GLU A 74 1.44 7.25 13.44
C GLU A 74 2.45 8.10 12.67
N LEU A 75 3.20 7.48 11.75
CA LEU A 75 4.15 8.17 10.90
C LEU A 75 3.46 9.21 10.01
N ILE A 76 2.36 8.83 9.35
CA ILE A 76 1.55 9.76 8.53
C ILE A 76 1.01 10.92 9.36
N LYS A 77 0.50 10.66 10.58
CA LYS A 77 -0.04 11.71 11.48
C LYS A 77 1.05 12.66 11.97
N SER A 78 2.28 12.18 12.14
CA SER A 78 3.41 12.99 12.60
C SER A 78 4.05 13.83 11.48
N ALA A 79 3.73 13.54 10.22
CA ALA A 79 4.32 14.18 9.06
C ALA A 79 3.59 15.48 8.67
N ASP A 80 4.35 16.45 8.15
CA ASP A 80 3.77 17.63 7.51
C ASP A 80 3.36 17.30 6.06
N LEU A 81 2.08 16.98 5.88
CA LEU A 81 1.53 16.60 4.57
C LEU A 81 1.52 17.73 3.54
N SER A 82 1.74 18.98 3.96
CA SER A 82 1.82 20.13 3.05
C SER A 82 3.08 20.11 2.18
N LEU A 83 4.14 19.45 2.66
CA LEU A 83 5.42 19.32 1.97
C LEU A 83 5.44 18.22 0.91
N LEU A 84 4.40 17.37 0.88
CA LEU A 84 4.29 16.29 -0.07
C LEU A 84 3.85 16.80 -1.45
N SER A 85 4.20 16.06 -2.49
CA SER A 85 3.63 16.22 -3.83
C SER A 85 2.20 15.68 -3.89
N ASP A 86 1.46 16.05 -4.95
CA ASP A 86 0.09 15.54 -5.17
C ASP A 86 0.06 14.02 -5.30
N ASN A 87 1.03 13.44 -6.01
CA ASN A 87 1.17 11.99 -6.14
C ASN A 87 1.43 11.30 -4.80
N GLU A 88 2.28 11.88 -3.95
CA GLU A 88 2.54 11.34 -2.61
C GLU A 88 1.30 11.39 -1.71
N ARG A 89 0.52 12.48 -1.78
CA ARG A 89 -0.78 12.59 -1.11
C ARG A 89 -1.80 11.58 -1.62
N GLU A 90 -1.79 11.30 -2.92
CA GLU A 90 -2.67 10.28 -3.53
C GLU A 90 -2.37 8.89 -2.98
N ILE A 91 -1.09 8.54 -2.81
CA ILE A 91 -0.68 7.25 -2.22
C ILE A 91 -1.19 7.11 -0.78
N ILE A 92 -1.07 8.16 0.03
CA ILE A 92 -1.62 8.19 1.40
C ILE A 92 -3.15 8.03 1.36
N THR A 93 -3.81 8.66 0.40
CA THR A 93 -5.26 8.55 0.23
C THR A 93 -5.67 7.12 -0.11
N MET A 94 -4.96 6.46 -1.04
CA MET A 94 -5.20 5.04 -1.37
C MET A 94 -4.98 4.13 -0.16
N PHE A 95 -3.94 4.38 0.63
CA PHE A 95 -3.66 3.63 1.86
C PHE A 95 -4.80 3.80 2.89
N ASN A 96 -5.22 5.04 3.18
CA ASN A 96 -6.31 5.29 4.13
C ASN A 96 -7.63 4.68 3.66
N LYS A 97 -7.93 4.77 2.36
CA LYS A 97 -9.12 4.14 1.76
C LYS A 97 -9.09 2.62 1.90
N GLY A 98 -7.92 2.00 1.69
CA GLY A 98 -7.77 0.57 1.93
C GLY A 98 -8.07 0.18 3.39
N ILE A 99 -7.74 1.03 4.36
CA ILE A 99 -8.05 0.77 5.78
C ILE A 99 -9.56 0.87 6.00
N GLU A 100 -10.21 1.90 5.46
CA GLU A 100 -11.67 2.05 5.54
C GLU A 100 -12.39 0.85 4.90
N ASN A 101 -11.94 0.41 3.73
CA ASN A 101 -12.50 -0.75 3.03
C ASN A 101 -12.40 -2.02 3.89
N ARG A 102 -11.24 -2.26 4.51
CA ARG A 102 -11.05 -3.37 5.45
C ARG A 102 -12.01 -3.31 6.64
N VAL A 103 -12.13 -2.13 7.27
CA VAL A 103 -13.04 -1.92 8.43
C VAL A 103 -14.50 -2.16 8.04
N ASN A 104 -14.87 -1.77 6.82
CA ASN A 104 -16.23 -1.93 6.30
C ASN A 104 -16.50 -3.34 5.70
N GLY A 105 -15.50 -4.24 5.71
CA GLY A 105 -15.62 -5.57 5.09
C GLY A 105 -15.79 -5.53 3.57
N ILE A 106 -15.34 -4.45 2.92
CA ILE A 106 -15.34 -4.32 1.47
C ILE A 106 -14.06 -4.97 0.97
N ASP A 107 -14.19 -6.15 0.36
CA ASP A 107 -13.08 -6.77 -0.37
C ASP A 107 -12.96 -6.03 -1.71
N ASP A 108 -11.83 -5.35 -1.94
CA ASP A 108 -11.52 -4.64 -3.19
C ASP A 108 -11.22 -5.67 -4.31
N ASP A 109 -12.19 -6.50 -4.66
CA ASP A 109 -12.16 -7.50 -5.73
C ASP A 109 -12.70 -6.94 -7.06
N PHE A 110 -12.29 -5.72 -7.40
CA PHE A 110 -12.58 -5.07 -8.68
C PHE A 110 -11.31 -4.79 -9.48
#